data_AF-A0A6P2BXH4-F1
#
_entry.id   AF-A0A6P2BXH4-F1
#
_cell.length_a   1.000
_cell.length_b   1.000
_cell.length_c   1.000
_cell.angle_alpha   90.00
_cell.angle_beta   90.00
_cell.angle_gamma   90.00
#
_symmetry.space_group_name_H-M   'P 1'
#
loop_
_entity.id
_entity.type
_entity.pdbx_description
1 polymer ?
#
loop_
_entity_poly.entity_id
_entity_poly.type
_entity_poly.pdbx_seq_one_letter_code
_entity_poly.pdbx_strand_id
1 'polypeptide(L)'
;MEYHDTGFSRRPPQPEPSWPTVIATTVRLWLERHPVPGRRWTWGRLAVLVAVLISAVAAGVAGVAIGRTGRSSAAAPSTAAPSTAAPLQATAAAAPAGGLGYSIATRDRAAQWVAQQIAPGAIVACDPAMCAALQADGLPAARLLVLGTAAADPLGSDVVVATPAVRNQFGGRLASVYAPAVIARFGSGAAQIDIRAIAPSGAAAYRAALAADKLARIDAGRQLLRNAHIDASSAVKTALRSGDVDPRLLITLAALATQQPLRILAFTDPSPGAPAAPLRGVELAPAHSGGRTGARLQSMLSFLHAQRVPFLPLRASVDRATDVSFEYAAPSPLGAEHTVTNK
;
A
#
# COMPACT_ATOMS: atom_id res chain seq x y z
N MET A 1 -7.40 5.26 -74.87
CA MET A 1 -6.84 5.26 -73.51
C MET A 1 -7.82 4.51 -72.62
N GLU A 2 -7.66 3.18 -72.56
CA GLU A 2 -8.34 2.31 -71.61
C GLU A 2 -7.63 2.41 -70.27
N TYR A 3 -8.39 2.59 -69.18
CA TYR A 3 -7.88 2.50 -67.82
C TYR A 3 -8.44 1.21 -67.21
N HIS A 4 -7.56 0.23 -67.02
CA HIS A 4 -7.87 -1.03 -66.36
C HIS A 4 -8.08 -0.82 -64.86
N ASP A 5 -9.22 -1.30 -64.37
CA ASP A 5 -9.59 -1.36 -62.96
C ASP A 5 -8.91 -2.59 -62.33
N THR A 6 -7.90 -2.38 -61.47
CA THR A 6 -7.24 -3.45 -60.71
C THR A 6 -7.98 -3.66 -59.40
N GLY A 7 -8.80 -4.70 -59.34
CA GLY A 7 -9.49 -5.14 -58.13
C GLY A 7 -8.53 -5.62 -57.04
N PHE A 8 -8.47 -4.90 -55.92
CA PHE A 8 -7.86 -5.37 -54.69
C PHE A 8 -8.75 -6.42 -54.02
N SER A 9 -8.29 -7.68 -53.98
CA SER A 9 -8.92 -8.73 -53.19
C SER A 9 -8.83 -8.40 -51.69
N ARG A 10 -9.98 -8.15 -51.04
CA ARG A 10 -10.05 -7.95 -49.58
C ARG A 10 -9.71 -9.27 -48.87
N ARG A 11 -8.68 -9.24 -48.01
CA ARG A 11 -8.45 -10.30 -47.01
C ARG A 11 -9.66 -10.40 -46.07
N PRO A 12 -10.10 -11.60 -45.68
CA PRO A 12 -11.12 -11.75 -44.65
C PRO A 12 -10.58 -11.21 -43.31
N PRO A 13 -11.45 -10.58 -42.48
CA PRO A 13 -11.06 -10.10 -41.17
C PRO A 13 -10.61 -11.27 -40.29
N GLN A 14 -9.46 -11.12 -39.63
CA GLN A 14 -8.99 -12.06 -38.62
C GLN A 14 -9.95 -12.03 -37.42
N PRO A 15 -10.34 -13.19 -36.86
CA PRO A 15 -11.17 -13.21 -35.65
C PRO A 15 -10.45 -12.50 -34.50
N GLU A 16 -11.11 -11.52 -33.89
CA GLU A 16 -10.60 -10.88 -32.68
C GLU A 16 -10.53 -11.92 -31.55
N PRO A 17 -9.40 -12.03 -30.83
CA PRO A 17 -9.30 -12.94 -29.71
C PRO A 17 -10.29 -12.52 -28.63
N SER A 18 -10.99 -13.49 -28.07
CA SER A 18 -11.93 -13.24 -26.98
C SER A 18 -11.18 -12.73 -25.74
N TRP A 19 -11.79 -11.79 -25.01
CA TRP A 19 -11.26 -11.22 -23.77
C TRP A 19 -10.70 -12.24 -22.75
N PRO A 20 -11.26 -13.45 -22.54
CA PRO A 20 -10.63 -14.44 -21.67
C PRO A 20 -9.24 -14.89 -22.16
N THR A 21 -9.02 -14.97 -23.48
CA THR A 21 -7.70 -15.27 -24.04
C THR A 21 -6.73 -14.13 -23.82
N VAL A 22 -7.17 -12.88 -23.99
CA VAL A 22 -6.36 -11.68 -23.75
C VAL A 22 -5.93 -11.60 -22.29
N ILE A 23 -6.86 -11.80 -21.35
CA ILE A 23 -6.58 -11.81 -19.89
C ILE A 23 -5.60 -12.95 -19.54
N ALA A 24 -5.80 -14.15 -20.09
CA ALA A 24 -4.92 -15.29 -19.85
C ALA A 24 -3.48 -15.02 -20.35
N THR A 25 -3.32 -14.41 -21.52
CA THR A 25 -2.00 -14.01 -22.04
C THR A 25 -1.36 -12.88 -21.21
N THR A 26 -2.14 -11.91 -20.75
CA THR A 26 -1.62 -10.81 -19.91
C THR A 26 -1.14 -11.31 -18.54
N VAL A 27 -1.91 -12.21 -17.90
CA VAL A 27 -1.49 -12.85 -16.63
C VAL A 27 -0.24 -13.71 -16.82
N ARG A 28 -0.16 -14.45 -17.93
CA ARG A 28 1.03 -15.25 -18.26
C ARG A 28 2.27 -14.38 -18.45
N LEU A 29 2.17 -13.28 -19.20
CA LEU A 29 3.30 -12.38 -19.45
C LEU A 29 3.74 -11.63 -18.18
N TRP A 30 2.80 -11.31 -17.28
CA TRP A 30 3.12 -10.76 -15.96
C TRP A 30 3.88 -11.77 -15.07
N LEU A 31 3.46 -13.04 -15.06
CA LEU A 31 4.13 -14.12 -14.34
C LEU A 31 5.53 -14.44 -14.89
N GLU A 32 5.75 -14.29 -16.19
CA GLU A 32 7.06 -14.48 -16.83
C GLU A 32 8.04 -13.32 -16.52
N ARG A 33 7.53 -12.09 -16.32
CA ARG A 33 8.34 -10.90 -15.98
C ARG A 33 8.59 -10.69 -14.49
N HIS A 34 7.71 -11.19 -13.64
CA HIS A 34 7.84 -11.15 -12.18
C HIS A 34 7.76 -12.58 -11.64
N PRO A 35 8.88 -13.34 -11.73
CA PRO A 35 8.94 -14.63 -11.06
C PRO A 35 8.78 -14.37 -9.57
N VAL A 36 7.62 -14.72 -9.03
CA VAL A 36 7.49 -15.00 -7.60
C VAL A 36 8.61 -15.99 -7.28
N PRO A 37 9.46 -15.77 -6.26
CA PRO A 37 10.47 -16.74 -5.88
C PRO A 37 9.77 -17.98 -5.29
N GLY A 38 9.19 -18.78 -6.18
CA GLY A 38 8.60 -20.06 -5.92
C GLY A 38 9.73 -21.06 -5.81
N ARG A 39 10.12 -21.33 -4.56
CA ARG A 39 10.29 -22.70 -4.05
C ARG A 39 10.90 -23.68 -5.07
N ARG A 40 12.16 -23.42 -5.41
CA ARG A 40 13.13 -24.43 -5.83
C ARG A 40 14.28 -24.43 -4.82
N TRP A 41 13.92 -24.53 -3.54
CA TRP A 41 14.89 -24.81 -2.49
C TRP A 41 15.22 -26.30 -2.58
N THR A 42 16.37 -26.55 -3.21
CA THR A 42 17.06 -27.81 -3.36
C THR A 42 16.89 -28.72 -2.14
N TRP A 43 16.28 -29.89 -2.35
CA TRP A 43 16.17 -31.00 -1.40
C TRP A 43 17.52 -31.58 -0.93
N GLY A 44 18.66 -30.97 -1.28
CA GLY A 44 20.00 -31.45 -0.95
C GLY A 44 20.61 -30.94 0.37
N ARG A 45 19.93 -30.10 1.16
CA ARG A 45 20.49 -29.52 2.40
C ARG A 45 19.80 -29.94 3.71
N LEU A 46 18.72 -30.70 3.64
CA LEU A 46 18.03 -31.24 4.83
C LEU A 46 18.51 -32.65 5.20
N ALA A 47 19.23 -33.34 4.30
CA ALA A 47 19.86 -34.63 4.59
C ALA A 47 21.11 -34.53 5.49
N VAL A 48 21.74 -33.35 5.58
CA VAL A 48 22.95 -33.13 6.41
C VAL A 48 22.60 -32.74 7.85
N LEU A 49 21.42 -32.14 8.08
CA LEU A 49 21.01 -31.73 9.44
C LEU A 49 20.30 -32.84 10.23
N VAL A 50 19.87 -33.92 9.58
CA VAL A 50 19.33 -35.12 10.26
C VAL A 50 20.45 -36.11 10.64
N ALA A 51 21.63 -36.03 10.02
CA ALA A 51 22.78 -36.88 10.34
C ALA A 51 23.59 -36.42 11.57
N VAL A 52 23.46 -35.14 11.99
CA VAL A 52 24.17 -34.61 13.17
C VAL A 52 23.38 -34.80 14.47
N LEU A 53 22.09 -35.13 14.39
CA LEU A 53 21.22 -35.35 15.55
C LEU A 53 21.23 -36.81 16.08
N ILE A 54 22.08 -37.69 15.55
CA ILE A 54 22.15 -39.12 15.97
C ILE A 54 23.44 -39.48 16.73
N SER A 55 24.40 -38.57 16.92
CA SER A 55 25.65 -38.87 17.63
C SER A 55 25.95 -37.89 18.76
N ALA A 56 25.30 -38.08 19.91
CA ALA A 56 25.92 -37.95 21.24
C ALA A 56 24.87 -38.11 22.36
N VAL A 57 24.47 -39.36 22.64
CA VAL A 57 24.10 -39.76 23.99
C VAL A 57 25.18 -40.70 24.49
N ALA A 58 26.00 -40.24 25.44
CA ALA A 58 26.69 -41.11 26.39
C ALA A 58 27.17 -40.28 27.58
N ALA A 59 26.54 -40.52 28.75
CA ALA A 59 27.07 -40.56 30.12
C ALA A 59 28.04 -39.46 30.61
N GLY A 60 27.96 -38.91 31.83
CA GLY A 60 27.25 -39.26 33.05
C GLY A 60 27.99 -38.64 34.26
N VAL A 61 27.22 -38.18 35.24
CA VAL A 61 27.43 -38.22 36.71
C VAL A 61 28.65 -37.54 37.39
N ALA A 62 28.30 -36.86 38.50
CA ALA A 62 29.05 -36.52 39.73
C ALA A 62 29.76 -35.16 39.82
N GLY A 63 29.47 -34.48 40.94
CA GLY A 63 29.93 -33.13 41.26
C GLY A 63 31.32 -33.06 41.87
N VAL A 64 31.75 -31.84 42.18
CA VAL A 64 32.67 -31.47 43.28
C VAL A 64 32.57 -29.95 43.46
N ALA A 65 32.44 -29.51 44.71
CA ALA A 65 32.54 -28.12 45.13
C ALA A 65 34.01 -27.71 45.30
N ILE A 66 34.35 -26.45 45.03
CA ILE A 66 35.40 -25.65 45.73
C ILE A 66 35.11 -24.17 45.42
N GLY A 67 35.07 -23.34 46.47
CA GLY A 67 34.87 -21.90 46.37
C GLY A 67 36.16 -21.10 46.16
N ARG A 68 35.98 -19.79 45.98
CA ARG A 68 36.85 -18.66 46.41
C ARG A 68 36.30 -17.36 45.77
N THR A 69 35.66 -16.49 46.55
CA THR A 69 36.17 -15.24 47.16
C THR A 69 36.57 -14.11 46.19
N GLY A 70 35.86 -12.99 46.31
CA GLY A 70 36.23 -11.65 45.83
C GLY A 70 34.97 -10.78 45.68
N ARG A 71 34.44 -10.13 46.74
CA ARG A 71 34.74 -8.73 47.16
C ARG A 71 34.79 -7.79 45.95
N SER A 72 33.87 -6.84 45.75
CA SER A 72 33.61 -5.61 46.51
C SER A 72 32.58 -4.81 45.69
N SER A 73 31.72 -3.90 46.13
CA SER A 73 31.32 -3.34 47.42
C SER A 73 29.97 -2.66 47.17
N ALA A 74 29.05 -2.79 48.12
CA ALA A 74 27.94 -1.86 48.26
C ALA A 74 28.43 -0.61 49.01
N ALA A 75 27.92 0.56 48.64
CA ALA A 75 27.77 1.69 49.56
C ALA A 75 26.50 2.44 49.19
N ALA A 76 25.65 2.61 50.20
CA ALA A 76 24.28 3.08 50.13
C ALA A 76 24.23 4.61 50.45
N PRO A 77 23.09 5.22 50.83
CA PRO A 77 22.67 6.54 50.37
C PRO A 77 23.03 7.65 51.36
N SER A 78 22.83 8.91 50.96
CA SER A 78 22.80 10.03 51.89
C SER A 78 21.63 10.95 51.58
N THR A 79 20.68 10.97 52.50
CA THR A 79 19.61 11.95 52.67
C THR A 79 20.17 13.21 53.34
N ALA A 80 19.79 14.39 52.84
CA ALA A 80 19.79 15.64 53.61
C ALA A 80 18.73 16.60 53.02
N ALA A 81 18.17 17.41 53.91
CA ALA A 81 16.84 18.03 53.89
C ALA A 81 16.84 19.45 53.25
N PRO A 82 15.71 20.21 53.29
CA PRO A 82 15.39 21.26 52.33
C PRO A 82 15.94 22.65 52.72
N SER A 83 15.97 23.57 51.76
CA SER A 83 16.14 25.00 52.03
C SER A 83 15.33 25.83 51.03
N THR A 84 14.41 26.61 51.58
CA THR A 84 13.65 27.69 50.97
C THR A 84 14.54 28.86 50.58
N ALA A 85 14.48 29.28 49.32
CA ALA A 85 14.75 30.64 48.88
C ALA A 85 14.08 30.90 47.51
N ALA A 86 13.09 31.80 47.48
CA ALA A 86 12.75 32.60 46.30
C ALA A 86 13.89 33.65 46.09
N PRO A 87 14.15 34.26 44.91
CA PRO A 87 13.14 34.92 44.06
C PRO A 87 13.45 34.99 42.53
N LEU A 88 12.65 35.79 41.82
CA LEU A 88 12.85 36.45 40.52
C LEU A 88 12.23 35.79 39.28
N GLN A 89 11.07 36.37 38.92
CA GLN A 89 10.43 36.31 37.61
C GLN A 89 11.42 36.78 36.53
N ALA A 90 11.94 35.83 35.76
CA ALA A 90 12.41 36.11 34.41
C ALA A 90 11.26 35.75 33.45
N THR A 91 10.71 36.77 32.80
CA THR A 91 9.82 36.63 31.64
C THR A 91 10.60 36.05 30.47
N ALA A 92 10.87 34.75 30.51
CA ALA A 92 11.21 33.99 29.33
C ALA A 92 9.94 33.97 28.46
N ALA A 93 9.96 34.74 27.38
CA ALA A 93 8.97 34.67 26.33
C ALA A 93 8.80 33.19 25.93
N ALA A 94 7.66 32.62 26.31
CA ALA A 94 7.28 31.27 25.92
C ALA A 94 7.18 31.23 24.40
N ALA A 95 8.21 30.74 23.73
CA ALA A 95 8.06 30.19 22.39
C ALA A 95 6.91 29.16 22.45
N PRO A 96 6.01 29.10 21.46
CA PRO A 96 4.80 28.31 21.61
C PRO A 96 5.21 26.83 21.68
N ALA A 97 5.01 26.22 22.84
CA ALA A 97 5.08 24.77 23.03
C ALA A 97 4.16 24.00 22.05
N GLY A 98 3.24 24.72 21.38
CA GLY A 98 2.42 24.21 20.29
C GLY A 98 3.17 23.81 19.02
N GLY A 99 4.34 24.38 18.70
CA GLY A 99 5.05 24.06 17.45
C GLY A 99 5.66 22.65 17.43
N LEU A 100 6.32 22.26 18.54
CA LEU A 100 6.87 20.92 18.72
C LEU A 100 5.75 19.88 18.92
N GLY A 101 4.74 20.19 19.73
CA GLY A 101 3.58 19.29 19.92
C GLY A 101 2.78 19.04 18.64
N TYR A 102 2.60 20.07 17.80
CA TYR A 102 1.98 19.92 16.48
C TYR A 102 2.78 19.02 15.54
N SER A 103 4.12 19.10 15.59
CA SER A 103 4.99 18.26 14.77
C SER A 103 4.92 16.77 15.18
N ILE A 104 4.80 16.49 16.48
CA ILE A 104 4.62 15.13 17.01
C ILE A 104 3.25 14.59 16.58
N ALA A 105 2.17 15.31 16.85
CA ALA A 105 0.82 14.88 16.46
C ALA A 105 0.68 14.68 14.94
N THR A 106 1.39 15.47 14.12
CA THR A 106 1.40 15.29 12.66
C THR A 106 2.17 14.03 12.25
N ARG A 107 3.29 13.75 12.91
CA ARG A 107 4.06 12.51 12.72
C ARG A 107 3.21 11.29 13.08
N ASP A 108 2.55 11.30 14.23
CA ASP A 108 1.74 10.17 14.71
C ASP A 108 0.58 9.88 13.75
N ARG A 109 -0.13 10.92 13.28
CA ARG A 109 -1.19 10.73 12.28
C ARG A 109 -0.67 10.16 10.96
N ALA A 110 0.51 10.61 10.51
CA ALA A 110 1.12 10.09 9.30
C ALA A 110 1.55 8.62 9.48
N ALA A 111 2.18 8.28 10.62
CA ALA A 111 2.62 6.93 10.94
C ALA A 111 1.43 5.97 11.04
N GLN A 112 0.36 6.38 11.72
CA GLN A 112 -0.86 5.59 11.85
C GLN A 112 -1.51 5.34 10.48
N TRP A 113 -1.58 6.37 9.62
CA TRP A 113 -2.10 6.19 8.26
C TRP A 113 -1.22 5.21 7.47
N VAL A 114 0.11 5.32 7.54
CA VAL A 114 1.01 4.37 6.85
C VAL A 114 0.75 2.94 7.31
N ALA A 115 0.70 2.71 8.62
CA ALA A 115 0.46 1.39 9.20
C ALA A 115 -0.88 0.79 8.78
N GLN A 116 -1.89 1.64 8.64
CA GLN A 116 -3.25 1.21 8.30
C GLN A 116 -3.53 1.09 6.81
N GLN A 117 -2.82 1.82 5.95
CA GLN A 117 -3.21 2.03 4.55
C GLN A 117 -2.19 1.51 3.55
N ILE A 118 -0.91 1.41 3.90
CA ILE A 118 0.13 0.93 2.98
C ILE A 118 0.12 -0.60 2.90
N ALA A 119 0.23 -1.12 1.68
CA ALA A 119 0.15 -2.55 1.38
C ALA A 119 1.10 -3.37 2.28
N PRO A 120 0.66 -4.52 2.85
CA PRO A 120 1.47 -5.30 3.79
C PRO A 120 2.83 -5.77 3.26
N GLY A 121 2.99 -5.86 1.94
CA GLY A 121 4.25 -6.22 1.28
C GLY A 121 5.13 -5.03 0.89
N ALA A 122 4.65 -3.78 1.06
CA ALA A 122 5.38 -2.60 0.62
C ALA A 122 6.47 -2.19 1.63
N ILE A 123 7.62 -1.79 1.09
CA ILE A 123 8.76 -1.21 1.80
C ILE A 123 8.58 0.31 1.91
N VAL A 124 8.79 0.85 3.11
CA VAL A 124 8.61 2.27 3.44
C VAL A 124 9.95 2.90 3.79
N ALA A 125 10.36 3.89 3.01
CA ALA A 125 11.52 4.72 3.30
C ALA A 125 11.16 5.88 4.22
N CYS A 126 11.94 6.10 5.29
CA CYS A 126 11.67 7.11 6.31
C CYS A 126 12.98 7.60 6.96
N ASP A 127 13.00 8.82 7.52
CA ASP A 127 14.09 9.22 8.42
C ASP A 127 14.03 8.46 9.76
N PRO A 128 15.09 8.46 10.59
CA PRO A 128 15.13 7.64 11.80
C PRO A 128 14.00 7.91 12.80
N ALA A 129 13.57 9.17 12.95
CA ALA A 129 12.50 9.51 13.90
C ALA A 129 11.14 9.03 13.38
N MET A 130 10.89 9.14 12.08
CA MET A 130 9.67 8.60 11.47
C MET A 130 9.68 7.07 11.45
N CYS A 131 10.81 6.41 11.16
CA CYS A 131 10.89 4.96 11.21
C CYS A 131 10.62 4.42 12.61
N ALA A 132 11.12 5.07 13.66
CA ALA A 132 10.80 4.70 15.04
C ALA A 132 9.28 4.82 15.34
N ALA A 133 8.62 5.88 14.86
CA ALA A 133 7.17 6.04 15.00
C ALA A 133 6.40 4.95 14.24
N LEU A 134 6.81 4.63 13.01
CA LEU A 134 6.19 3.56 12.23
C LEU A 134 6.33 2.18 12.91
N GLN A 135 7.47 1.90 13.54
CA GLN A 135 7.65 0.66 14.32
C GLN A 135 6.75 0.63 15.54
N ALA A 136 6.58 1.76 16.24
CA ALA A 136 5.66 1.86 17.37
C ALA A 136 4.20 1.58 16.96
N ASP A 137 3.82 1.98 15.74
CA ASP A 137 2.51 1.69 15.14
C ASP A 137 2.42 0.29 14.48
N GLY A 138 3.44 -0.56 14.66
CA GLY A 138 3.42 -1.97 14.29
C GLY A 138 3.97 -2.29 12.89
N LEU A 139 4.61 -1.35 12.19
CA LEU A 139 5.29 -1.66 10.94
C LEU A 139 6.54 -2.52 11.21
N PRO A 140 6.66 -3.73 10.64
CA PRO A 140 7.83 -4.58 10.84
C PRO A 140 9.12 -3.90 10.38
N ALA A 141 10.20 -4.05 11.16
CA ALA A 141 11.52 -3.51 10.82
C ALA A 141 12.01 -3.94 9.42
N ALA A 142 11.69 -5.17 9.00
CA ALA A 142 12.02 -5.70 7.67
C ALA A 142 11.36 -4.95 6.50
N ARG A 143 10.35 -4.12 6.78
CA ARG A 143 9.66 -3.28 5.80
C ARG A 143 10.11 -1.83 5.81
N LEU A 144 11.11 -1.48 6.63
CA LEU A 144 11.58 -0.11 6.78
C LEU A 144 12.95 0.05 6.12
N LEU A 145 13.03 1.05 5.26
CA LEU A 145 14.29 1.56 4.73
C LEU A 145 14.63 2.86 5.45
N VAL A 146 15.54 2.78 6.42
CA VAL A 146 15.95 3.97 7.19
C VAL A 146 16.86 4.83 6.33
N LEU A 147 16.37 6.02 5.96
CA LEU A 147 17.11 7.05 5.26
C LEU A 147 17.98 7.79 6.27
N GLY A 148 19.26 7.88 5.97
CA GLY A 148 20.25 8.57 6.80
C GLY A 148 21.30 9.24 5.94
N THR A 149 22.33 9.78 6.58
CA THR A 149 23.46 10.40 5.87
C THR A 149 24.23 9.40 5.00
N ALA A 150 24.24 8.12 5.38
CA ALA A 150 24.87 7.03 4.63
C ALA A 150 23.93 6.34 3.61
N ALA A 151 22.62 6.42 3.81
CA ALA A 151 21.60 5.86 2.91
C ALA A 151 20.92 6.99 2.14
N ALA A 152 21.54 7.40 1.04
CA ALA A 152 21.19 8.59 0.29
C ALA A 152 20.20 8.35 -0.87
N ASP A 153 19.63 7.15 -0.98
CA ASP A 153 18.73 6.79 -2.08
C ASP A 153 17.47 6.09 -1.54
N PRO A 154 16.25 6.62 -1.80
CA PRO A 154 15.01 5.96 -1.42
C PRO A 154 14.62 4.83 -2.39
N LEU A 155 15.36 4.58 -3.46
CA LEU A 155 15.12 3.43 -4.34
C LEU A 155 15.26 2.11 -3.58
N GLY A 156 14.45 1.11 -3.97
CA GLY A 156 14.27 -0.13 -3.22
C GLY A 156 13.14 -0.06 -2.19
N SER A 157 12.51 1.10 -2.01
CA SER A 157 11.20 1.21 -1.35
C SER A 157 10.06 1.43 -2.35
N ASP A 158 8.83 1.18 -1.92
CA ASP A 158 7.61 1.47 -2.69
C ASP A 158 7.06 2.87 -2.37
N VAL A 159 7.31 3.32 -1.14
CA VAL A 159 6.83 4.60 -0.61
C VAL A 159 7.96 5.28 0.15
N VAL A 160 7.99 6.61 0.10
CA VAL A 160 8.83 7.44 0.98
C VAL A 160 7.95 8.39 1.80
N VAL A 161 8.22 8.43 3.11
CA VAL A 161 7.61 9.38 4.03
C VAL A 161 8.49 10.64 4.06
N ALA A 162 8.10 11.62 3.25
CA ALA A 162 8.81 12.87 3.05
C ALA A 162 8.53 13.86 4.19
N THR A 163 9.18 13.62 5.33
CA THR A 163 9.26 14.56 6.46
C THR A 163 10.12 15.79 6.11
N PRO A 164 10.19 16.81 6.97
CA PRO A 164 11.08 17.95 6.74
C PRO A 164 12.55 17.54 6.57
N ALA A 165 13.02 16.55 7.34
CA ALA A 165 14.40 16.06 7.23
C ALA A 165 14.66 15.43 5.86
N VAL A 166 13.77 14.54 5.40
CA VAL A 166 13.86 13.91 4.07
C VAL A 166 13.77 14.97 2.97
N ARG A 167 12.84 15.93 3.07
CA ARG A 167 12.74 17.01 2.08
C ARG A 167 14.00 17.87 2.00
N ASN A 168 14.62 18.17 3.14
CA ASN A 168 15.88 18.93 3.18
C ASN A 168 17.05 18.15 2.58
N GLN A 169 17.12 16.84 2.84
CA GLN A 169 18.16 15.97 2.29
C GLN A 169 18.10 15.87 0.76
N PHE A 170 16.90 15.69 0.20
CA PHE A 170 16.72 15.41 -1.24
C PHE A 170 16.40 16.66 -2.08
N GLY A 171 15.93 17.73 -1.46
CA GLY A 171 15.47 18.93 -2.14
C GLY A 171 14.46 18.62 -3.26
N GLY A 172 14.59 19.32 -4.39
CA GLY A 172 13.72 19.12 -5.57
C GLY A 172 13.84 17.73 -6.22
N ARG A 173 14.92 16.98 -5.96
CA ARG A 173 15.13 15.63 -6.54
C ARG A 173 14.11 14.62 -6.04
N LEU A 174 13.60 14.81 -4.81
CA LEU A 174 12.57 13.94 -4.26
C LEU A 174 11.34 13.86 -5.18
N ALA A 175 10.90 14.99 -5.73
CA ALA A 175 9.72 15.06 -6.62
C ALA A 175 10.04 14.79 -8.09
N SER A 176 11.25 15.18 -8.53
CA SER A 176 11.62 15.16 -9.95
C SER A 176 12.29 13.87 -10.39
N VAL A 177 12.85 13.09 -9.46
CA VAL A 177 13.58 11.85 -9.76
C VAL A 177 12.90 10.66 -9.10
N TYR A 178 12.68 10.75 -7.79
CA TYR A 178 12.39 9.57 -6.98
C TYR A 178 10.91 9.27 -6.77
N ALA A 179 10.11 10.27 -6.41
CA ALA A 179 8.77 10.06 -5.85
C ALA A 179 7.79 11.17 -6.30
N PRO A 180 7.38 11.21 -7.58
CA PRO A 180 6.63 12.34 -8.12
C PRO A 180 5.23 12.50 -7.52
N ALA A 181 4.57 11.42 -7.13
CA ALA A 181 3.18 11.46 -6.67
C ALA A 181 3.06 11.47 -5.16
N VAL A 182 2.27 12.41 -4.65
CA VAL A 182 1.84 12.46 -3.24
C VAL A 182 0.54 11.66 -3.13
N ILE A 183 0.55 10.62 -2.31
CA ILE A 183 -0.59 9.72 -2.10
C ILE A 183 -1.33 9.99 -0.79
N ALA A 184 -0.71 10.71 0.13
CA ALA A 184 -1.33 11.33 1.31
C ALA A 184 -0.45 12.47 1.84
N ARG A 185 -1.05 13.40 2.58
CA ARG A 185 -0.40 14.56 3.16
C ARG A 185 -0.99 14.88 4.53
N PHE A 186 -0.11 15.20 5.47
CA PHE A 186 -0.44 15.56 6.84
C PHE A 186 0.22 16.88 7.22
N GLY A 187 -0.50 17.67 8.01
CA GLY A 187 -0.04 18.99 8.44
C GLY A 187 0.09 19.99 7.28
N SER A 188 0.77 21.10 7.55
CA SER A 188 1.00 22.17 6.59
C SER A 188 2.34 22.88 6.83
N GLY A 189 2.78 23.68 5.85
CA GLY A 189 3.99 24.51 5.97
C GLY A 189 5.26 23.70 6.24
N ALA A 190 6.11 24.21 7.14
CA ALA A 190 7.39 23.58 7.46
C ALA A 190 7.25 22.20 8.12
N ALA A 191 6.15 21.94 8.83
CA ALA A 191 5.88 20.68 9.52
C ALA A 191 5.09 19.67 8.67
N GLN A 192 4.77 19.99 7.41
CA GLN A 192 4.07 19.09 6.50
C GLN A 192 4.82 17.76 6.37
N ILE A 193 4.10 16.66 6.21
CA ILE A 193 4.63 15.34 5.89
C ILE A 193 3.86 14.82 4.68
N ASP A 194 4.59 14.53 3.61
CA ASP A 194 4.01 13.93 2.40
C ASP A 194 4.36 12.45 2.35
N ILE A 195 3.39 11.61 2.06
CA ILE A 195 3.62 10.21 1.74
C ILE A 195 3.60 10.11 0.23
N ARG A 196 4.69 9.60 -0.35
CA ARG A 196 4.92 9.66 -1.79
C ARG A 196 5.21 8.29 -2.35
N ALA A 197 4.59 7.95 -3.48
CA ALA A 197 4.89 6.73 -4.20
C ALA A 197 6.23 6.86 -4.93
N ILE A 198 7.10 5.86 -4.79
CA ILE A 198 8.37 5.79 -5.52
C ILE A 198 8.10 5.50 -7.00
N ALA A 199 8.95 6.05 -7.85
CA ALA A 199 9.00 5.83 -9.29
C ALA A 199 10.31 5.13 -9.66
N PRO A 200 10.39 3.79 -9.60
CA PRO A 200 11.62 3.06 -9.91
C PRO A 200 12.13 3.31 -11.32
N SER A 201 11.20 3.48 -12.28
CA SER A 201 11.51 3.81 -13.69
C SER A 201 11.65 5.31 -13.94
N GLY A 202 11.74 6.12 -12.88
CA GLY A 202 11.87 7.57 -12.95
C GLY A 202 10.53 8.33 -13.05
N ALA A 203 10.57 9.61 -12.66
CA ALA A 203 9.38 10.43 -12.51
C ALA A 203 8.59 10.67 -13.80
N ALA A 204 9.26 10.78 -14.95
CA ALA A 204 8.59 10.98 -16.24
C ALA A 204 7.75 9.77 -16.64
N ALA A 205 8.33 8.56 -16.54
CA ALA A 205 7.62 7.31 -16.81
C ALA A 205 6.43 7.12 -15.85
N TYR A 206 6.62 7.43 -14.57
CA TYR A 206 5.54 7.38 -13.59
C TYR A 206 4.38 8.32 -13.93
N ARG A 207 4.67 9.59 -14.29
CA ARG A 207 3.61 10.55 -14.65
C ARG A 207 2.87 10.12 -15.92
N ALA A 208 3.58 9.58 -16.90
CA ALA A 208 2.97 9.02 -18.11
C ALA A 208 2.04 7.84 -17.76
N ALA A 209 2.51 6.91 -16.92
CA ALA A 209 1.71 5.79 -16.43
C ALA A 209 0.48 6.25 -15.63
N LEU A 210 0.62 7.28 -14.79
CA LEU A 210 -0.50 7.85 -14.03
C LEU A 210 -1.54 8.52 -14.94
N ALA A 211 -1.10 9.21 -15.99
CA ALA A 211 -2.00 9.81 -16.97
C ALA A 211 -2.76 8.75 -17.77
N ALA A 212 -2.05 7.70 -18.23
CA ALA A 212 -2.66 6.58 -18.93
C ALA A 212 -3.64 5.81 -18.04
N ASP A 213 -3.26 5.51 -16.79
CA ASP A 213 -4.14 4.88 -15.80
C ASP A 213 -5.43 5.68 -15.59
N LYS A 214 -5.34 7.01 -15.47
CA LYS A 214 -6.54 7.85 -15.33
C LYS A 214 -7.49 7.71 -16.52
N LEU A 215 -6.97 7.64 -17.75
CA LEU A 215 -7.80 7.43 -18.94
C LEU A 215 -8.44 6.03 -18.94
N ALA A 216 -7.68 4.98 -18.63
CA ALA A 216 -8.20 3.62 -18.50
C ALA A 216 -9.32 3.53 -17.46
N ARG A 217 -9.18 4.23 -16.33
CA ARG A 217 -10.21 4.30 -15.29
C ARG A 217 -11.49 5.02 -15.73
N ILE A 218 -11.37 6.09 -16.52
CA ILE A 218 -12.54 6.76 -17.12
C ILE A 218 -13.29 5.79 -18.03
N ASP A 219 -12.57 5.04 -18.86
CA ASP A 219 -13.18 4.11 -19.82
C ASP A 219 -13.80 2.89 -19.12
N ALA A 220 -13.11 2.29 -18.16
CA ALA A 220 -13.64 1.23 -17.31
C ALA A 220 -14.86 1.72 -16.50
N GLY A 221 -14.82 2.94 -15.96
CA GLY A 221 -15.95 3.55 -15.28
C GLY A 221 -17.17 3.71 -16.18
N ARG A 222 -16.97 4.14 -17.43
CA ARG A 222 -18.04 4.19 -18.45
C ARG A 222 -18.59 2.81 -18.79
N GLN A 223 -17.76 1.78 -18.85
CA GLN A 223 -18.20 0.40 -19.08
C GLN A 223 -19.07 -0.11 -17.92
N LEU A 224 -18.64 0.09 -16.67
CA LEU A 224 -19.44 -0.27 -15.49
C LEU A 224 -20.81 0.41 -15.51
N LEU A 225 -20.87 1.70 -15.87
CA LEU A 225 -22.13 2.44 -15.96
C LEU A 225 -23.07 1.97 -17.07
N ARG A 226 -22.60 1.19 -18.04
CA ARG A 226 -23.44 0.54 -19.06
C ARG A 226 -23.92 -0.85 -18.64
N ASN A 227 -23.38 -1.41 -17.55
CA ASN A 227 -23.74 -2.73 -17.08
C ASN A 227 -25.10 -2.68 -16.37
N ALA A 228 -26.11 -3.38 -16.91
CA ALA A 228 -27.46 -3.44 -16.35
C ALA A 228 -27.52 -4.12 -14.96
N HIS A 229 -26.47 -4.84 -14.56
CA HIS A 229 -26.34 -5.42 -13.22
C HIS A 229 -25.76 -4.44 -12.19
N ILE A 230 -25.51 -3.18 -12.55
CA ILE A 230 -24.96 -2.17 -11.63
C ILE A 230 -25.94 -1.00 -11.52
N ASP A 231 -26.43 -0.79 -10.30
CA ASP A 231 -27.10 0.45 -9.91
C ASP A 231 -26.14 1.35 -9.13
N ALA A 232 -26.25 2.67 -9.35
CA ALA A 232 -25.33 3.66 -8.81
C ALA A 232 -26.01 5.03 -8.62
N SER A 233 -25.72 5.65 -7.48
CA SER A 233 -26.12 7.04 -7.18
C SER A 233 -25.45 8.05 -8.14
N SER A 234 -25.92 9.30 -8.15
CA SER A 234 -25.31 10.37 -8.96
C SER A 234 -23.86 10.63 -8.58
N ALA A 235 -23.54 10.62 -7.29
CA ALA A 235 -22.17 10.80 -6.78
C ALA A 235 -21.22 9.69 -7.28
N VAL A 236 -21.66 8.42 -7.20
CA VAL A 236 -20.91 7.26 -7.72
C VAL A 236 -20.70 7.38 -9.23
N LYS A 237 -21.74 7.76 -9.98
CA LYS A 237 -21.65 8.00 -11.43
C LYS A 237 -20.62 9.07 -11.78
N THR A 238 -20.54 10.14 -11.01
CA THR A 238 -19.53 11.20 -11.21
C THR A 238 -18.13 10.66 -10.97
N ALA A 239 -17.87 9.98 -9.85
CA ALA A 239 -16.56 9.42 -9.54
C ALA A 239 -16.07 8.43 -10.63
N LEU A 240 -16.96 7.58 -11.15
CA LEU A 240 -16.65 6.66 -12.25
C LEU A 240 -16.29 7.39 -13.55
N ARG A 241 -17.05 8.44 -13.90
CA ARG A 241 -16.82 9.21 -15.13
C ARG A 241 -15.56 10.07 -15.08
N SER A 242 -15.17 10.51 -13.88
CA SER A 242 -13.97 11.32 -13.65
C SER A 242 -12.69 10.48 -13.57
N GLY A 243 -12.82 9.15 -13.46
CA GLY A 243 -11.69 8.26 -13.24
C GLY A 243 -11.08 8.44 -11.86
N ASP A 244 -11.91 8.66 -10.84
CA ASP A 244 -11.45 8.92 -9.46
C ASP A 244 -11.31 7.62 -8.63
N VAL A 245 -11.77 6.49 -9.15
CA VAL A 245 -11.88 5.21 -8.42
C VAL A 245 -10.63 4.36 -8.62
N ASP A 246 -10.15 3.61 -7.63
CA ASP A 246 -8.99 2.70 -7.78
C ASP A 246 -9.26 1.63 -8.86
N PRO A 247 -8.28 1.30 -9.73
CA PRO A 247 -8.49 0.34 -10.82
C PRO A 247 -8.86 -1.06 -10.33
N ARG A 248 -8.40 -1.48 -9.14
CA ARG A 248 -8.77 -2.78 -8.55
C ARG A 248 -10.24 -2.81 -8.17
N LEU A 249 -10.80 -1.70 -7.67
CA LEU A 249 -12.24 -1.61 -7.42
C LEU A 249 -13.02 -1.81 -8.72
N LEU A 250 -12.62 -1.13 -9.80
CA LEU A 250 -13.32 -1.23 -11.10
C LEU A 250 -13.40 -2.68 -11.61
N ILE A 251 -12.28 -3.41 -11.53
CA ILE A 251 -12.19 -4.82 -11.95
C ILE A 251 -13.01 -5.72 -11.03
N THR A 252 -12.87 -5.57 -9.71
CA THR A 252 -13.61 -6.37 -8.72
C THR A 252 -15.12 -6.16 -8.82
N LEU A 253 -15.57 -4.93 -9.08
CA LEU A 253 -16.97 -4.60 -9.28
C LEU A 253 -17.54 -5.27 -10.54
N ALA A 254 -16.78 -5.25 -11.65
CA ALA A 254 -17.18 -5.96 -12.86
C ALA A 254 -17.36 -7.47 -12.59
N ALA A 255 -16.41 -8.10 -11.88
CA ALA A 255 -16.45 -9.53 -11.56
C ALA A 255 -17.55 -9.91 -10.56
N LEU A 256 -17.86 -9.05 -9.59
CA LEU A 256 -19.01 -9.26 -8.70
C LEU A 256 -20.33 -9.11 -9.46
N ALA A 257 -20.41 -8.16 -10.41
CA ALA A 257 -21.61 -7.92 -11.21
C ALA A 257 -21.95 -9.06 -12.17
N THR A 258 -20.99 -9.91 -12.55
CA THR A 258 -21.28 -11.14 -13.30
C THR A 258 -21.94 -12.23 -12.45
N GLN A 259 -21.85 -12.16 -11.12
CA GLN A 259 -22.42 -13.15 -10.21
C GLN A 259 -23.81 -12.73 -9.72
N GLN A 260 -24.02 -11.43 -9.51
CA GLN A 260 -25.30 -10.90 -9.06
C GLN A 260 -25.42 -9.39 -9.33
N PRO A 261 -26.64 -8.86 -9.46
CA PRO A 261 -26.86 -7.43 -9.51
C PRO A 261 -26.43 -6.72 -8.21
N LEU A 262 -25.70 -5.62 -8.36
CA LEU A 262 -25.12 -4.82 -7.30
C LEU A 262 -25.69 -3.41 -7.29
N ARG A 263 -25.74 -2.80 -6.11
CA ARG A 263 -25.93 -1.37 -5.92
C ARG A 263 -24.70 -0.80 -5.24
N ILE A 264 -24.02 0.12 -5.92
CA ILE A 264 -22.86 0.83 -5.38
C ILE A 264 -23.38 2.03 -4.60
N LEU A 265 -23.18 1.99 -3.27
CA LEU A 265 -23.70 3.01 -2.36
C LEU A 265 -22.79 4.24 -2.38
N ALA A 266 -21.49 4.02 -2.17
CA ALA A 266 -20.48 5.05 -2.12
C ALA A 266 -19.10 4.48 -2.47
N PHE A 267 -18.22 5.34 -2.99
CA PHE A 267 -16.78 5.13 -2.92
C PHE A 267 -16.25 5.86 -1.68
N THR A 268 -15.33 5.21 -0.97
CA THR A 268 -14.82 5.63 0.33
C THR A 268 -13.30 5.66 0.33
N ASP A 269 -12.70 5.90 1.51
CA ASP A 269 -11.26 6.04 1.71
C ASP A 269 -10.60 7.14 0.85
N PRO A 270 -11.02 8.42 0.99
CA PRO A 270 -10.29 9.52 0.40
C PRO A 270 -8.92 9.69 1.07
N SER A 271 -7.87 9.79 0.26
CA SER A 271 -6.53 10.04 0.77
C SER A 271 -6.42 11.42 1.46
N PRO A 272 -5.95 11.49 2.72
CA PRO A 272 -5.76 12.75 3.43
C PRO A 272 -4.87 13.71 2.65
N GLY A 273 -5.32 14.94 2.41
CA GLY A 273 -4.53 15.99 1.76
C GLY A 273 -4.03 15.68 0.33
N ALA A 274 -4.54 14.62 -0.31
CA ALA A 274 -4.15 14.19 -1.65
C ALA A 274 -5.39 13.85 -2.50
N PRO A 275 -6.22 14.85 -2.87
CA PRO A 275 -7.50 14.63 -3.55
C PRO A 275 -7.37 14.06 -4.98
N ALA A 276 -6.17 14.07 -5.57
CA ALA A 276 -5.90 13.44 -6.86
C ALA A 276 -5.61 11.93 -6.75
N ALA A 277 -5.41 11.41 -5.53
CA ALA A 277 -5.24 9.98 -5.32
C ALA A 277 -6.60 9.25 -5.50
N PRO A 278 -6.61 8.02 -6.05
CA PRO A 278 -7.85 7.29 -6.25
C PRO A 278 -8.57 6.97 -4.93
N LEU A 279 -9.90 6.94 -4.96
CA LEU A 279 -10.73 6.35 -3.91
C LEU A 279 -10.52 4.83 -3.91
N ARG A 280 -10.09 4.26 -2.78
CA ARG A 280 -9.70 2.84 -2.69
C ARG A 280 -10.72 1.98 -1.94
N GLY A 281 -11.74 2.60 -1.34
CA GLY A 281 -12.83 1.91 -0.65
C GLY A 281 -14.14 1.96 -1.42
N VAL A 282 -15.02 1.00 -1.14
CA VAL A 282 -16.39 0.98 -1.67
C VAL A 282 -17.35 0.37 -0.65
N GLU A 283 -18.59 0.87 -0.65
CA GLU A 283 -19.73 0.28 0.04
C GLU A 283 -20.72 -0.27 -1.00
N LEU A 284 -21.05 -1.56 -0.88
CA LEU A 284 -21.90 -2.28 -1.83
C LEU A 284 -23.09 -2.93 -1.12
N ALA A 285 -24.23 -2.94 -1.78
CA ALA A 285 -25.37 -3.75 -1.38
C ALA A 285 -25.82 -4.64 -2.55
N PRO A 286 -26.46 -5.79 -2.27
CA PRO A 286 -27.23 -6.50 -3.29
C PRO A 286 -28.31 -5.57 -3.86
N ALA A 287 -28.55 -5.61 -5.17
CA ALA A 287 -29.58 -4.76 -5.77
C ALA A 287 -30.99 -5.07 -5.24
N HIS A 288 -31.25 -6.33 -4.91
CA HIS A 288 -32.54 -6.80 -4.39
C HIS A 288 -32.41 -7.24 -2.93
N SER A 289 -33.06 -6.52 -2.02
CA SER A 289 -33.21 -6.93 -0.62
C SER A 289 -34.30 -7.99 -0.45
N GLY A 290 -34.21 -8.80 0.61
CA GLY A 290 -35.21 -9.81 0.98
C GLY A 290 -34.59 -10.97 1.77
N GLY A 291 -35.30 -12.09 1.88
CA GLY A 291 -34.85 -13.25 2.68
C GLY A 291 -33.49 -13.84 2.29
N ARG A 292 -32.96 -13.53 1.10
CA ARG A 292 -31.62 -13.98 0.62
C ARG A 292 -30.50 -12.93 0.78
N THR A 293 -30.77 -11.75 1.36
CA THR A 293 -29.76 -10.70 1.51
C THR A 293 -28.51 -11.21 2.21
N GLY A 294 -28.66 -11.88 3.36
CA GLY A 294 -27.52 -12.40 4.14
C GLY A 294 -26.64 -13.35 3.34
N ALA A 295 -27.24 -14.30 2.62
CA ALA A 295 -26.50 -15.26 1.78
C ALA A 295 -25.73 -14.56 0.64
N ARG A 296 -26.32 -13.51 0.03
CA ARG A 296 -25.66 -12.73 -1.02
C ARG A 296 -24.48 -11.92 -0.50
N LEU A 297 -24.62 -11.28 0.66
CA LEU A 297 -23.53 -10.57 1.33
C LEU A 297 -22.38 -11.52 1.67
N GLN A 298 -22.71 -12.71 2.20
CA GLN A 298 -21.71 -13.72 2.50
C GLN A 298 -21.00 -14.21 1.24
N SER A 299 -21.72 -14.41 0.14
CA SER A 299 -21.13 -14.76 -1.16
C SER A 299 -20.16 -13.68 -1.66
N MET A 300 -20.50 -12.40 -1.51
CA MET A 300 -19.60 -11.28 -1.87
C MET A 300 -18.35 -11.30 -1.01
N LEU A 301 -18.50 -11.46 0.31
CA LEU A 301 -17.36 -11.50 1.23
C LEU A 301 -16.44 -12.70 0.94
N SER A 302 -17.01 -13.88 0.69
CA SER A 302 -16.25 -15.06 0.29
C SER A 302 -15.50 -14.84 -1.03
N PHE A 303 -16.12 -14.18 -2.02
CA PHE A 303 -15.45 -13.83 -3.27
C PHE A 303 -14.26 -12.89 -3.04
N LEU A 304 -14.42 -11.88 -2.18
CA LEU A 304 -13.37 -10.92 -1.84
C LEU A 304 -12.19 -11.59 -1.12
N HIS A 305 -12.47 -12.47 -0.16
CA HIS A 305 -11.44 -13.22 0.57
C HIS A 305 -10.72 -14.28 -0.30
N ALA A 306 -11.35 -14.74 -1.37
CA ALA A 306 -10.74 -15.68 -2.31
C ALA A 306 -9.77 -15.01 -3.31
N GLN A 307 -9.71 -13.67 -3.35
CA GLN A 307 -8.82 -12.95 -4.25
C GLN A 307 -7.35 -13.12 -3.85
N ARG A 308 -6.46 -12.82 -4.80
CA ARG A 308 -5.00 -12.76 -4.58
C ARG A 308 -4.49 -11.36 -4.86
N VAL A 309 -3.33 -11.01 -4.30
CA VAL A 309 -2.63 -9.76 -4.64
C VAL A 309 -2.50 -9.66 -6.17
N PRO A 310 -2.86 -8.52 -6.80
CA PRO A 310 -3.19 -7.23 -6.19
C PRO A 310 -4.67 -7.01 -5.82
N PHE A 311 -5.57 -7.97 -6.09
CA PHE A 311 -7.02 -7.86 -5.88
C PHE A 311 -7.54 -8.38 -4.53
N LEU A 312 -6.66 -8.84 -3.64
CA LEU A 312 -7.01 -9.11 -2.25
C LEU A 312 -7.21 -7.78 -1.50
N PRO A 313 -8.42 -7.48 -0.98
CA PRO A 313 -8.66 -6.24 -0.23
C PRO A 313 -7.80 -6.17 1.03
N LEU A 314 -7.46 -4.95 1.44
CA LEU A 314 -6.83 -4.68 2.72
C LEU A 314 -7.79 -4.98 3.87
N ARG A 315 -9.06 -4.61 3.70
CA ARG A 315 -10.15 -4.94 4.62
C ARG A 315 -11.39 -5.25 3.79
N ALA A 316 -12.19 -6.19 4.27
CA ALA A 316 -13.52 -6.48 3.76
C ALA A 316 -14.41 -6.92 4.93
N SER A 317 -15.57 -6.31 5.07
CA SER A 317 -16.51 -6.60 6.15
C SER A 317 -17.96 -6.44 5.70
N VAL A 318 -18.86 -7.06 6.46
CA VAL A 318 -20.29 -6.77 6.40
C VAL A 318 -20.56 -5.74 7.50
N ASP A 319 -20.95 -4.52 7.15
CA ASP A 319 -21.05 -3.42 8.12
C ASP A 319 -22.44 -3.38 8.79
N ARG A 320 -23.53 -3.40 8.02
CA ARG A 320 -24.91 -3.17 8.50
C ARG A 320 -25.93 -4.23 8.08
N ALA A 321 -25.58 -5.50 8.12
CA ALA A 321 -26.43 -6.64 7.69
C ALA A 321 -27.04 -6.53 6.27
N THR A 322 -26.68 -5.49 5.52
CA THR A 322 -27.30 -5.06 4.26
C THR A 322 -26.27 -4.60 3.24
N ASP A 323 -25.05 -4.32 3.66
CA ASP A 323 -23.92 -3.87 2.86
C ASP A 323 -22.64 -4.66 3.17
N VAL A 324 -21.78 -4.76 2.15
CA VAL A 324 -20.37 -5.16 2.26
C VAL A 324 -19.53 -3.92 1.97
N SER A 325 -18.61 -3.60 2.86
CA SER A 325 -17.56 -2.61 2.60
C SER A 325 -16.24 -3.33 2.38
N PHE A 326 -15.44 -2.82 1.45
CA PHE A 326 -14.06 -3.27 1.31
C PHE A 326 -13.18 -2.16 0.73
N GLU A 327 -11.90 -2.24 1.06
CA GLU A 327 -10.91 -1.24 0.67
C GLU A 327 -9.61 -1.91 0.24
N TYR A 328 -8.89 -1.23 -0.65
CA TYR A 328 -7.58 -1.67 -1.13
C TYR A 328 -6.45 -0.84 -0.56
N ALA A 329 -5.31 -1.49 -0.32
CA ALA A 329 -4.12 -0.82 0.19
C ALA A 329 -3.46 0.11 -0.83
N ALA A 330 -2.82 1.17 -0.35
CA ALA A 330 -2.01 2.09 -1.12
C ALA A 330 -0.56 1.57 -1.27
N PRO A 331 0.18 2.02 -2.31
CA PRO A 331 -0.32 2.83 -3.42
C PRO A 331 -1.25 2.03 -4.35
N SER A 332 -2.10 2.73 -5.10
CA SER A 332 -2.83 2.13 -6.21
C SER A 332 -1.84 1.63 -7.27
N PRO A 333 -2.03 0.43 -7.84
CA PRO A 333 -1.18 -0.05 -8.92
C PRO A 333 -1.37 0.85 -10.14
N LEU A 334 -0.27 1.18 -10.82
CA LEU A 334 -0.31 1.87 -12.11
C LEU A 334 -0.11 0.86 -13.24
N GLY A 335 -0.91 0.94 -14.29
CA GLY A 335 -0.70 0.19 -15.53
C GLY A 335 -1.36 -1.19 -15.61
N ALA A 336 -2.65 -1.29 -15.30
CA ALA A 336 -3.45 -2.47 -15.66
C ALA A 336 -3.71 -2.57 -17.18
N GLU A 337 -3.47 -1.50 -17.93
CA GLU A 337 -3.70 -1.42 -19.38
C GLU A 337 -2.56 -0.59 -20.00
N HIS A 338 -2.09 -0.97 -21.18
CA HIS A 338 -0.95 -0.39 -21.94
C HIS A 338 0.44 -1.03 -21.73
N THR A 339 0.64 -2.21 -22.31
CA THR A 339 1.87 -2.47 -23.07
C THR A 339 1.49 -2.90 -24.48
N VAL A 340 1.34 -1.93 -25.36
CA VAL A 340 1.57 -2.09 -26.80
C VAL A 340 2.44 -0.90 -27.22
N THR A 341 3.37 -1.18 -28.13
CA THR A 341 4.35 -0.30 -28.80
C THR A 341 5.56 0.16 -27.97
N ASN A 342 6.71 -0.51 -28.15
CA ASN A 342 7.59 -0.15 -29.26
C ASN A 342 8.50 -1.34 -29.64
N LYS A 343 8.86 -1.36 -30.92
CA LYS A 343 9.49 -2.40 -31.76
C LYS A 343 10.41 -3.42 -31.10
#